data_AF-A0A917J5C1-F1
#
_entry.id   AF-A0A917J5C1-F1
#
_cell.length_a   1.000
_cell.length_b   1.000
_cell.length_c   1.000
_cell.angle_alpha   90.00
_cell.angle_beta   90.00
_cell.angle_gamma   90.00
#
_symmetry.space_group_name_H-M   'P 1'
#
loop_
_entity.id
_entity.type
_entity.pdbx_description
1 polymer ?
#
loop_
_entity_poly.entity_id
_entity_poly.type
_entity_poly.pdbx_seq_one_letter_code
_entity_poly.pdbx_strand_id
1 'polypeptide(L)'
;MFKFRQAWIAWLLMPVLFSCATYHERAQPYYNDLQQYNYTQAEKLLDRNKLIQARRNRLLYYMEKGYVSHLLHQYDTSNVYFNLADAFNENNKGSVWDVAVGTITNPMMQTYRGEDFEHFLVHYYKALNYYYLGRQDDALVEARRITLTNNEQRDKFNDKSSRYSQDAFALIMQGLLYESDHDINNAFISYRNAADLYLKQPGSAYYGVSLPSQLADDLLRTAAQMGFTDELHFYEQKLGRTYKPVSATAGGELVLFLEYGLAPYKKQDDYYFTLIKNDVGFFFTNNNRAITVPLDFSVGVDASNLSVSDFNVFRLAMPSYVVRPIAPANFSVSVNGNIAPAVNAVQDINFVATHTLSERALKEISLGLSRLLVKKIAEKQLKDKNQTAGDVLQAVNLLVEKADTRNWQSLPAKIYYVRIPLQAGENKVAISAGSAVTDTLTVQGNKGIQFYNYRKMQ
;
A
#
# COMPACT_ATOMS: atom_id res chain seq x y z
N MET A 1 17.72 -10.12 51.74
CA MET A 1 16.45 -9.68 51.10
C MET A 1 16.63 -9.08 49.68
N PHE A 2 17.82 -8.61 49.28
CA PHE A 2 18.06 -8.01 47.95
C PHE A 2 18.11 -9.01 46.75
N LYS A 3 18.63 -10.23 46.95
CA LYS A 3 18.76 -11.24 45.88
C LYS A 3 17.43 -11.78 45.35
N PHE A 4 16.36 -11.78 46.16
CA PHE A 4 15.04 -12.22 45.71
C PHE A 4 14.37 -11.19 44.79
N ARG A 5 14.48 -9.88 45.06
CA ARG A 5 13.83 -8.81 44.26
C ARG A 5 14.32 -8.72 42.80
N GLN A 6 15.61 -9.02 42.54
CA GLN A 6 16.17 -9.02 41.18
C GLN A 6 15.63 -10.18 40.33
N ALA A 7 15.32 -11.33 40.94
CA ALA A 7 14.74 -12.48 40.24
C ALA A 7 13.31 -12.22 39.76
N TRP A 8 12.51 -11.45 40.50
CA TRP A 8 11.15 -11.06 40.10
C TRP A 8 11.12 -10.12 38.90
N ILE A 9 12.08 -9.19 38.79
CA ILE A 9 12.19 -8.28 37.63
C ILE A 9 12.57 -9.07 36.37
N ALA A 10 13.50 -10.03 36.49
CA ALA A 10 13.84 -10.93 35.38
C ALA A 10 12.65 -11.82 34.95
N TRP A 11 11.84 -12.30 35.91
CA TRP A 11 10.61 -13.05 35.62
C TRP A 11 9.51 -12.19 35.00
N LEU A 12 9.36 -10.92 35.41
CA LEU A 12 8.40 -9.97 34.83
C LEU A 12 8.78 -9.52 33.40
N LEU A 13 10.08 -9.50 33.08
CA LEU A 13 10.58 -9.16 31.74
C LEU A 13 10.65 -10.37 30.80
N MET A 14 10.63 -11.60 31.31
CA MET A 14 10.71 -12.84 30.53
C MET A 14 9.65 -12.97 29.41
N PRO A 15 8.37 -12.61 29.61
CA PRO A 15 7.35 -12.65 28.55
C PRO A 15 7.62 -11.66 27.40
N VAL A 16 8.42 -10.61 27.65
CA VAL A 16 8.74 -9.57 26.65
C VAL A 16 9.88 -10.02 25.73
N LEU A 17 10.80 -10.85 26.24
CA LEU A 17 11.97 -11.34 25.49
C LEU A 17 11.61 -12.34 24.38
N PHE A 18 10.47 -13.03 24.46
CA PHE A 18 9.98 -13.93 23.40
C PHE A 18 9.15 -13.23 22.30
N SER A 19 8.95 -11.90 22.39
CA SER A 19 8.08 -11.15 21.47
C SER A 19 8.84 -10.47 20.32
N CYS A 20 10.08 -10.87 20.02
CA CYS A 20 10.90 -10.25 18.95
C CYS A 20 10.42 -10.54 17.52
N ALA A 21 9.46 -11.45 17.34
CA ALA A 21 8.94 -11.75 16.00
C ALA A 21 8.21 -10.57 15.37
N THR A 22 8.59 -10.25 14.12
CA THR A 22 7.96 -9.22 13.27
C THR A 22 6.50 -9.59 12.93
N TYR A 23 5.74 -8.64 12.36
CA TYR A 23 4.38 -8.94 11.89
C TYR A 23 4.39 -10.10 10.88
N HIS A 24 5.29 -10.04 9.89
CA HIS A 24 5.44 -11.05 8.85
C HIS A 24 5.61 -12.45 9.44
N GLU A 25 6.57 -12.64 10.34
CA GLU A 25 6.83 -13.94 10.96
C GLU A 25 5.61 -14.52 11.69
N ARG A 26 4.82 -13.67 12.36
CA ARG A 26 3.63 -14.13 13.09
C ARG A 26 2.42 -14.37 12.20
N ALA A 27 2.39 -13.77 11.02
CA ALA A 27 1.32 -13.94 10.04
C ALA A 27 1.70 -14.95 8.94
N GLN A 28 2.93 -15.46 8.94
CA GLN A 28 3.45 -16.35 7.89
C GLN A 28 2.59 -17.58 7.62
N PRO A 29 2.02 -18.29 8.62
CA PRO A 29 1.14 -19.43 8.34
C PRO A 29 -0.07 -19.06 7.48
N TYR A 30 -0.66 -17.88 7.70
CA TYR A 30 -1.77 -17.38 6.88
C TYR A 30 -1.36 -17.14 5.42
N TYR A 31 -0.22 -16.48 5.19
CA TYR A 31 0.25 -16.23 3.83
C TYR A 31 0.71 -17.50 3.11
N ASN A 32 1.26 -18.49 3.83
CA ASN A 32 1.59 -19.80 3.25
C ASN A 32 0.33 -20.49 2.70
N ASP A 33 -0.77 -20.50 3.47
CA ASP A 33 -2.03 -21.11 3.03
C ASP A 33 -2.64 -20.34 1.84
N LEU A 34 -2.52 -19.01 1.79
CA LEU A 34 -2.93 -18.24 0.62
C LEU A 34 -2.16 -18.68 -0.64
N GLN A 35 -0.83 -18.80 -0.56
CA GLN A 35 -0.02 -19.22 -1.71
C GLN A 35 -0.30 -20.64 -2.18
N GLN A 36 -0.78 -21.51 -1.27
CA GLN A 36 -1.20 -22.88 -1.57
C GLN A 36 -2.66 -22.98 -2.00
N TYR A 37 -3.35 -21.86 -2.21
CA TYR A 37 -4.77 -21.80 -2.56
C TYR A 37 -5.71 -22.40 -1.49
N ASN A 38 -5.22 -22.56 -0.26
CA ASN A 38 -5.95 -23.10 0.89
C ASN A 38 -6.72 -22.00 1.63
N TYR A 39 -7.55 -21.24 0.91
CA TYR A 39 -8.17 -20.00 1.41
C TYR A 39 -9.05 -20.19 2.66
N THR A 40 -9.78 -21.30 2.75
CA THR A 40 -10.59 -21.61 3.95
C THR A 40 -9.74 -21.80 5.21
N GLN A 41 -8.54 -22.36 5.08
CA GLN A 41 -7.64 -22.52 6.21
C GLN A 41 -6.91 -21.23 6.53
N ALA A 42 -6.51 -20.47 5.50
CA ALA A 42 -5.99 -19.12 5.66
C ALA A 42 -6.95 -18.26 6.49
N GLU A 43 -8.24 -18.22 6.14
CA GLU A 43 -9.25 -17.47 6.88
C GLU A 43 -9.30 -17.86 8.38
N LYS A 44 -9.29 -19.16 8.69
CA LYS A 44 -9.30 -19.65 10.08
C LYS A 44 -8.04 -19.26 10.85
N LEU A 45 -6.88 -19.23 10.19
CA LEU A 45 -5.62 -18.80 10.80
C LEU A 45 -5.66 -17.30 11.14
N LEU A 46 -6.27 -16.49 10.28
CA LEU A 46 -6.48 -15.06 10.51
C LEU A 46 -7.35 -14.82 11.75
N ASP A 47 -8.43 -15.60 11.90
CA ASP A 47 -9.38 -15.53 13.04
C ASP A 47 -8.80 -16.07 14.36
N ARG A 48 -7.65 -16.73 14.33
CA ARG A 48 -6.93 -17.20 15.53
C ARG A 48 -5.73 -16.34 15.89
N ASN A 49 -5.30 -15.46 14.99
CA ASN A 49 -4.10 -14.67 15.18
C ASN A 49 -4.36 -13.46 16.09
N LYS A 50 -3.99 -13.60 17.37
CA LYS A 50 -4.12 -12.55 18.39
C LYS A 50 -3.40 -11.25 18.02
N LEU A 51 -2.30 -11.31 17.24
CA LEU A 51 -1.62 -10.10 16.79
C LEU A 51 -2.52 -9.32 15.83
N ILE A 52 -3.09 -10.00 14.84
CA ILE A 52 -3.90 -9.37 13.80
C ILE A 52 -5.22 -8.86 14.39
N GLN A 53 -5.83 -9.61 15.31
CA GLN A 53 -7.07 -9.21 15.99
C GLN A 53 -6.93 -8.06 16.99
N ALA A 54 -5.70 -7.66 17.34
CA ALA A 54 -5.49 -6.55 18.27
C ALA A 54 -6.18 -5.27 17.76
N ARG A 55 -6.80 -4.49 18.65
CA ARG A 55 -7.52 -3.26 18.28
C ARG A 55 -6.70 -2.30 17.41
N ARG A 56 -5.40 -2.18 17.69
CA ARG A 56 -4.46 -1.35 16.91
C ARG A 56 -4.19 -1.86 15.49
N ASN A 57 -4.52 -3.12 15.18
CA ASN A 57 -4.31 -3.76 13.87
C ASN A 57 -5.64 -3.97 13.13
N ARG A 58 -6.73 -3.36 13.62
CA ARG A 58 -8.08 -3.62 13.13
C ARG A 58 -8.25 -3.32 11.63
N LEU A 59 -7.65 -2.25 11.13
CA LEU A 59 -7.65 -1.93 9.70
C LEU A 59 -7.05 -3.08 8.88
N LEU A 60 -5.87 -3.54 9.26
CA LEU A 60 -5.18 -4.64 8.57
C LEU A 60 -5.98 -5.94 8.64
N TYR A 61 -6.59 -6.24 9.79
CA TYR A 61 -7.51 -7.38 9.91
C TYR A 61 -8.67 -7.29 8.91
N TYR A 62 -9.32 -6.13 8.80
CA TYR A 62 -10.43 -5.95 7.85
C TYR A 62 -9.97 -6.06 6.39
N MET A 63 -8.81 -5.50 6.04
CA MET A 63 -8.27 -5.62 4.68
C MET A 63 -7.93 -7.08 4.33
N GLU A 64 -7.27 -7.80 5.24
CA GLU A 64 -6.94 -9.22 5.05
C GLU A 64 -8.20 -10.11 4.99
N LYS A 65 -9.19 -9.88 5.86
CA LYS A 65 -10.47 -10.61 5.82
C LYS A 65 -11.26 -10.31 4.55
N GLY A 66 -11.29 -9.06 4.13
CA GLY A 66 -11.90 -8.67 2.85
C GLY A 66 -11.26 -9.41 1.69
N TYR A 67 -9.93 -9.46 1.65
CA TYR A 67 -9.20 -10.12 0.57
C TYR A 67 -9.38 -11.63 0.53
N VAL A 68 -9.23 -12.33 1.67
CA VAL A 68 -9.42 -13.79 1.67
C VAL A 68 -10.86 -14.17 1.32
N SER A 69 -11.85 -13.35 1.71
CA SER A 69 -13.25 -13.54 1.32
C SER A 69 -13.46 -13.33 -0.19
N HIS A 70 -12.76 -12.35 -0.79
CA HIS A 70 -12.76 -12.14 -2.24
C HIS A 70 -12.19 -13.37 -2.99
N LEU A 71 -11.08 -13.93 -2.50
CA LEU A 71 -10.48 -15.15 -3.06
C LEU A 71 -11.36 -16.39 -2.89
N LEU A 72 -12.23 -16.41 -1.87
CA LEU A 72 -13.26 -17.44 -1.66
C LEU A 72 -14.52 -17.21 -2.52
N HIS A 73 -14.54 -16.18 -3.36
CA HIS A 73 -15.70 -15.71 -4.13
C HIS A 73 -16.92 -15.33 -3.27
N GLN A 74 -16.68 -15.00 -2.00
CA GLN A 74 -17.68 -14.49 -1.06
C GLN A 74 -17.70 -12.96 -1.13
N TYR A 75 -18.10 -12.44 -2.29
CA TYR A 75 -17.96 -11.01 -2.62
C TYR A 75 -18.79 -10.09 -1.73
N ASP A 76 -19.94 -10.56 -1.24
CA ASP A 76 -20.78 -9.85 -0.29
C ASP A 76 -20.08 -9.69 1.07
N THR A 77 -19.53 -10.78 1.60
CA THR A 77 -18.78 -10.82 2.87
C THR A 77 -17.48 -10.02 2.74
N SER A 78 -16.81 -10.13 1.59
CA SER A 78 -15.64 -9.34 1.27
C SER A 78 -15.93 -7.83 1.36
N ASN A 79 -17.03 -7.38 0.75
CA ASN A 79 -17.43 -5.97 0.80
C ASN A 79 -17.85 -5.51 2.19
N VAL A 80 -18.42 -6.36 3.04
CA VAL A 80 -18.65 -6.02 4.46
C VAL A 80 -17.32 -5.66 5.13
N TYR A 81 -16.28 -6.48 4.99
CA TYR A 81 -14.98 -6.21 5.60
C TYR A 81 -14.28 -5.00 4.98
N PHE A 82 -14.34 -4.82 3.65
CA PHE A 82 -13.76 -3.64 3.03
C PHE A 82 -14.49 -2.34 3.38
N ASN A 83 -15.82 -2.37 3.55
CA ASN A 83 -16.58 -1.23 4.08
C ASN A 83 -16.19 -0.92 5.54
N LEU A 84 -15.93 -1.94 6.36
CA LEU A 84 -15.39 -1.75 7.72
C LEU A 84 -13.98 -1.14 7.70
N ALA A 85 -13.13 -1.53 6.74
CA ALA A 85 -11.80 -0.94 6.55
C ALA A 85 -11.90 0.55 6.15
N ASP A 86 -12.78 0.86 5.20
CA ASP A 86 -13.03 2.22 4.70
C ASP A 86 -13.56 3.13 5.82
N ALA A 87 -14.62 2.69 6.53
CA ALA A 87 -15.17 3.41 7.67
C ALA A 87 -14.18 3.55 8.84
N PHE A 88 -13.30 2.56 9.06
CA PHE A 88 -12.24 2.68 10.04
C PHE A 88 -11.25 3.77 9.66
N ASN A 89 -10.88 3.87 8.38
CA ASN A 89 -9.98 4.92 7.92
C ASN A 89 -10.60 6.30 8.14
N GLU A 90 -11.82 6.51 7.67
CA GLU A 90 -12.56 7.78 7.81
C GLU A 90 -12.71 8.24 9.25
N ASN A 91 -13.19 7.38 10.14
CA ASN A 91 -13.43 7.74 11.54
C ASN A 91 -12.15 8.06 12.31
N ASN A 92 -11.00 7.58 11.84
CA ASN A 92 -9.71 7.85 12.47
C ASN A 92 -8.93 8.98 11.77
N LYS A 93 -9.45 9.58 10.69
CA LYS A 93 -8.94 10.83 10.06
C LYS A 93 -9.28 12.03 10.96
N GLY A 94 -8.51 12.24 12.03
CA GLY A 94 -8.72 13.39 12.92
C GLY A 94 -8.61 13.12 14.41
N SER A 95 -8.21 11.92 14.85
CA SER A 95 -7.82 11.70 16.24
C SER A 95 -6.53 12.47 16.56
N VAL A 96 -6.68 13.75 16.91
CA VAL A 96 -5.64 14.64 17.45
C VAL A 96 -5.01 14.05 18.73
N TRP A 97 -5.72 13.13 19.40
CA TRP A 97 -5.20 12.36 20.54
C TRP A 97 -4.03 11.43 20.18
N ASP A 98 -3.98 10.87 18.97
CA ASP A 98 -2.83 10.06 18.50
C ASP A 98 -1.62 10.94 18.14
N VAL A 99 -1.80 12.22 17.82
CA VAL A 99 -0.68 13.12 17.46
C VAL A 99 -0.01 13.69 18.72
N ALA A 100 -0.77 13.96 19.79
CA ALA A 100 -0.22 14.47 21.06
C ALA A 100 0.42 13.36 21.94
N VAL A 101 -0.08 12.11 21.87
CA VAL A 101 0.46 10.94 22.63
C VAL A 101 1.36 10.04 21.75
N GLY A 102 1.21 10.09 20.43
CA GLY A 102 1.99 9.29 19.47
C GLY A 102 3.48 9.62 19.44
N THR A 103 3.86 10.85 19.80
CA THR A 103 5.26 11.31 19.79
C THR A 103 6.13 10.60 20.84
N ILE A 104 5.54 9.90 21.82
CA ILE A 104 6.29 9.16 22.86
C ILE A 104 6.16 7.63 22.69
N THR A 105 5.08 7.16 22.05
CA THR A 105 4.80 5.72 21.91
C THR A 105 5.56 5.09 20.74
N ASN A 106 5.74 3.77 20.79
CA ASN A 106 6.37 3.01 19.70
C ASN A 106 5.43 2.94 18.47
N PRO A 107 5.92 3.17 17.23
CA PRO A 107 5.16 2.97 15.99
C PRO A 107 4.34 1.66 15.92
N MET A 108 4.91 0.52 16.28
CA MET A 108 4.23 -0.79 16.30
C MET A 108 3.09 -0.88 17.33
N MET A 109 3.08 0.00 18.33
CA MET A 109 2.02 0.09 19.34
C MET A 109 0.89 1.05 18.93
N GLN A 110 1.14 1.93 17.94
CA GLN A 110 0.15 2.83 17.39
C GLN A 110 -0.86 2.07 16.52
N THR A 111 -2.01 2.70 16.27
CA THR A 111 -3.01 2.19 15.32
C THR A 111 -2.42 2.13 13.91
N TYR A 112 -2.47 0.96 13.29
CA TYR A 112 -2.08 0.78 11.89
C TYR A 112 -3.01 1.60 10.99
N ARG A 113 -2.41 2.44 10.14
CA ARG A 113 -3.15 3.38 9.29
C ARG A 113 -3.25 2.98 7.82
N GLY A 114 -2.58 1.91 7.41
CA GLY A 114 -2.47 1.56 5.99
C GLY A 114 -1.32 2.30 5.33
N GLU A 115 -0.86 1.75 4.22
CA GLU A 115 -0.03 2.48 3.26
C GLU A 115 -0.89 3.23 2.25
N ASP A 116 -0.35 4.31 1.68
CA ASP A 116 -1.10 5.20 0.78
C ASP A 116 -1.74 4.43 -0.40
N PHE A 117 -1.01 3.50 -1.01
CA PHE A 117 -1.50 2.67 -2.12
C PHE A 117 -2.51 1.59 -1.69
N GLU A 118 -2.50 1.16 -0.42
CA GLU A 118 -3.42 0.13 0.09
C GLU A 118 -4.87 0.63 0.08
N HIS A 119 -5.08 1.91 0.38
CA HIS A 119 -6.41 2.52 0.37
C HIS A 119 -7.06 2.51 -1.02
N PHE A 120 -6.28 2.75 -2.07
CA PHE A 120 -6.77 2.64 -3.45
C PHE A 120 -7.12 1.19 -3.82
N LEU A 121 -6.35 0.22 -3.34
CA LEU A 121 -6.60 -1.20 -3.58
C LEU A 121 -7.85 -1.71 -2.85
N VAL A 122 -8.23 -1.11 -1.71
CA VAL A 122 -9.54 -1.38 -1.09
C VAL A 122 -10.67 -1.04 -2.06
N HIS A 123 -10.66 0.14 -2.70
CA HIS A 123 -11.70 0.54 -3.66
C HIS A 123 -11.69 -0.34 -4.92
N TYR A 124 -10.51 -0.74 -5.39
CA TYR A 124 -10.38 -1.69 -6.50
C TYR A 124 -11.12 -3.00 -6.22
N TYR A 125 -10.85 -3.65 -5.09
CA TYR A 125 -11.53 -4.91 -4.75
C TYR A 125 -13.02 -4.72 -4.45
N LYS A 126 -13.42 -3.61 -3.80
CA LYS A 126 -14.83 -3.28 -3.58
C LYS A 126 -15.59 -3.17 -4.90
N ALA A 127 -15.03 -2.44 -5.86
CA ALA A 127 -15.63 -2.24 -7.18
C ALA A 127 -15.79 -3.58 -7.92
N LEU A 128 -14.75 -4.42 -7.94
CA LEU A 128 -14.83 -5.76 -8.53
C LEU A 128 -15.90 -6.63 -7.86
N ASN A 129 -15.93 -6.66 -6.53
CA ASN A 129 -16.92 -7.42 -5.77
C ASN A 129 -18.36 -6.97 -6.08
N TYR A 130 -18.61 -5.66 -6.09
CA TYR A 130 -19.93 -5.14 -6.43
C TYR A 130 -20.32 -5.49 -7.86
N TYR A 131 -19.37 -5.41 -8.79
CA TYR A 131 -19.58 -5.83 -10.17
C TYR A 131 -19.94 -7.32 -10.26
N TYR A 132 -19.22 -8.21 -9.56
CA TYR A 132 -19.52 -9.64 -9.53
C TYR A 132 -20.87 -9.98 -8.88
N LEU A 133 -21.36 -9.13 -7.98
CA LEU A 133 -22.69 -9.25 -7.39
C LEU A 133 -23.81 -8.67 -8.28
N GLY A 134 -23.48 -8.14 -9.47
CA GLY A 134 -24.44 -7.45 -10.35
C GLY A 134 -24.89 -6.09 -9.83
N ARG A 135 -24.16 -5.49 -8.87
CA ARG A 135 -24.49 -4.20 -8.24
C ARG A 135 -23.64 -3.08 -8.85
N GLN A 136 -23.94 -2.74 -10.11
CA GLN A 136 -23.16 -1.76 -10.87
C GLN A 136 -23.21 -0.36 -10.25
N ASP A 137 -24.35 0.06 -9.72
CA ASP A 137 -24.48 1.35 -9.01
C ASP A 137 -23.53 1.45 -7.80
N ASP A 138 -23.41 0.37 -7.03
CA ASP A 138 -22.48 0.31 -5.90
C ASP A 138 -21.01 0.31 -6.37
N ALA A 139 -20.72 -0.31 -7.51
CA ALA A 139 -19.38 -0.24 -8.12
C ALA A 139 -19.03 1.19 -8.57
N LEU A 140 -20.00 1.96 -9.10
CA LEU A 140 -19.81 3.37 -9.46
C LEU A 140 -19.63 4.28 -8.24
N VAL A 141 -20.19 3.93 -7.07
CA VAL A 141 -19.85 4.63 -5.82
C VAL A 141 -18.36 4.54 -5.55
N GLU A 142 -17.72 3.40 -5.79
CA GLU A 142 -16.27 3.25 -5.62
C GLU A 142 -15.45 4.10 -6.60
N ALA A 143 -15.96 4.37 -7.82
CA ALA A 143 -15.35 5.34 -8.73
C ALA A 143 -15.30 6.74 -8.11
N ARG A 144 -16.36 7.16 -7.40
CA ARG A 144 -16.39 8.43 -6.65
C ARG A 144 -15.47 8.40 -5.43
N ARG A 145 -15.40 7.26 -4.72
CA ARG A 145 -14.46 7.07 -3.61
C ARG A 145 -13.01 7.21 -4.06
N ILE A 146 -12.67 6.69 -5.24
CA ILE A 146 -11.33 6.88 -5.85
C ILE A 146 -11.02 8.36 -6.09
N THR A 147 -11.99 9.17 -6.54
CA THR A 147 -11.81 10.64 -6.65
C THR A 147 -11.46 11.25 -5.31
N LEU A 148 -12.23 10.93 -4.26
CA LEU A 148 -12.04 11.48 -2.92
C LEU A 148 -10.66 11.09 -2.36
N THR A 149 -10.30 9.81 -2.44
CA THR A 149 -8.99 9.31 -1.96
C THR A 149 -7.84 9.94 -2.74
N ASN A 150 -7.96 10.14 -4.06
CA ASN A 150 -6.95 10.86 -4.85
C ASN A 150 -6.85 12.35 -4.45
N ASN A 151 -7.96 13.02 -4.21
CA ASN A 151 -7.95 14.43 -3.79
C ASN A 151 -7.28 14.59 -2.41
N GLU A 152 -7.64 13.74 -1.44
CA GLU A 152 -7.01 13.73 -0.12
C GLU A 152 -5.50 13.47 -0.19
N GLN A 153 -5.10 12.50 -1.02
CA GLN A 153 -3.69 12.17 -1.24
C GLN A 153 -2.92 13.33 -1.90
N ARG A 154 -3.57 14.00 -2.85
CA ARG A 154 -3.01 15.16 -3.54
C ARG A 154 -2.82 16.32 -2.57
N ASP A 155 -3.81 16.60 -1.75
CA ASP A 155 -3.78 17.66 -0.74
C ASP A 155 -2.72 17.37 0.34
N LYS A 156 -2.63 16.11 0.81
CA LYS A 156 -1.60 15.65 1.76
C LYS A 156 -0.18 15.96 1.30
N PHE A 157 0.07 15.90 -0.02
CA PHE A 157 1.39 16.15 -0.60
C PHE A 157 1.51 17.45 -1.38
N ASN A 158 0.50 18.34 -1.31
CA ASN A 158 0.42 19.60 -2.05
C ASN A 158 0.70 19.42 -3.56
N ASP A 159 0.15 18.34 -4.15
CA ASP A 159 0.31 17.97 -5.57
C ASP A 159 1.76 17.92 -6.08
N LYS A 160 2.71 17.60 -5.19
CA LYS A 160 4.13 17.48 -5.57
C LYS A 160 4.34 16.25 -6.45
N SER A 161 4.78 16.47 -7.69
CA SER A 161 5.10 15.40 -8.66
C SER A 161 6.24 14.47 -8.22
N SER A 162 7.06 14.90 -7.27
CA SER A 162 8.12 14.09 -6.64
C SER A 162 7.63 13.17 -5.53
N ARG A 163 6.31 13.14 -5.30
CA ARG A 163 5.64 12.34 -4.27
C ARG A 163 4.54 11.52 -4.91
N TYR A 164 4.11 10.49 -4.19
CA TYR A 164 2.98 9.66 -4.60
C TYR A 164 1.69 10.42 -4.28
N SER A 165 1.41 11.50 -5.00
CA SER A 165 0.29 12.42 -4.74
C SER A 165 -1.05 11.88 -5.22
N GLN A 166 -1.05 10.91 -6.13
CA GLN A 166 -2.23 10.31 -6.73
C GLN A 166 -1.90 8.85 -7.11
N ASP A 167 -2.90 8.02 -7.40
CA ASP A 167 -2.66 6.67 -7.92
C ASP A 167 -3.17 6.52 -9.36
N ALA A 168 -2.25 6.25 -10.28
CA ALA A 168 -2.56 6.13 -11.70
C ALA A 168 -3.44 4.91 -12.00
N PHE A 169 -3.19 3.77 -11.34
CA PHE A 169 -4.00 2.57 -11.51
C PHE A 169 -5.45 2.77 -11.06
N ALA A 170 -5.67 3.44 -9.93
CA ALA A 170 -6.99 3.76 -9.44
C ALA A 170 -7.74 4.69 -10.40
N LEU A 171 -7.06 5.67 -11.02
CA LEU A 171 -7.67 6.51 -12.05
C LEU A 171 -8.02 5.73 -13.32
N ILE A 172 -7.21 4.72 -13.71
CA ILE A 172 -7.57 3.79 -14.79
C ILE A 172 -8.83 3.00 -14.41
N MET A 173 -8.87 2.42 -13.20
CA MET A 173 -10.03 1.68 -12.71
C MET A 173 -11.28 2.55 -12.65
N GLN A 174 -11.15 3.79 -12.20
CA GLN A 174 -12.23 4.77 -12.18
C GLN A 174 -12.76 5.05 -13.59
N GLY A 175 -11.87 5.27 -14.57
CA GLY A 175 -12.27 5.50 -15.95
C GLY A 175 -13.03 4.29 -16.53
N LEU A 176 -12.55 3.09 -16.25
CA LEU A 176 -13.20 1.84 -16.67
C LEU A 176 -14.60 1.68 -16.06
N LEU A 177 -14.78 2.05 -14.78
CA LEU A 177 -16.08 2.01 -14.12
C LEU A 177 -17.07 2.99 -14.75
N TYR A 178 -16.68 4.26 -14.95
CA TYR A 178 -17.53 5.24 -15.64
C TYR A 178 -17.86 4.81 -17.07
N GLU A 179 -16.88 4.26 -17.79
CA GLU A 179 -17.10 3.79 -19.15
C GLU A 179 -18.08 2.62 -19.20
N SER A 180 -18.04 1.72 -18.21
CA SER A 180 -18.97 0.59 -18.11
C SER A 180 -20.43 1.04 -17.91
N ASP A 181 -20.63 2.24 -17.37
CA ASP A 181 -21.94 2.90 -17.20
C ASP A 181 -22.29 3.85 -18.37
N HIS A 182 -21.48 3.85 -19.44
CA HIS A 182 -21.63 4.75 -20.59
C HIS A 182 -21.43 6.24 -20.26
N ASP A 183 -20.86 6.58 -19.11
CA ASP A 183 -20.43 7.94 -18.76
C ASP A 183 -19.06 8.25 -19.38
N ILE A 184 -19.06 8.41 -20.71
CA ILE A 184 -17.83 8.56 -21.51
C ILE A 184 -17.09 9.86 -21.14
N ASN A 185 -17.79 10.91 -20.73
CA ASN A 185 -17.16 12.16 -20.33
C ASN A 185 -16.31 11.99 -19.05
N ASN A 186 -16.88 11.37 -18.01
CA ASN A 186 -16.11 11.11 -16.79
C ASN A 186 -15.02 10.05 -17.02
N ALA A 187 -15.28 9.05 -17.87
CA ALA A 187 -14.25 8.10 -18.29
C ALA A 187 -13.04 8.79 -18.95
N PHE A 188 -13.29 9.69 -19.91
CA PHE A 188 -12.25 10.50 -20.55
C PHE A 188 -11.45 11.30 -19.53
N ILE A 189 -12.11 12.00 -18.60
CA ILE A 189 -11.44 12.79 -17.56
C ILE A 189 -10.52 11.92 -16.71
N SER A 190 -10.98 10.73 -16.30
CA SER A 190 -10.20 9.78 -15.52
C SER A 190 -9.00 9.23 -16.28
N TYR A 191 -9.18 8.81 -17.55
CA TYR A 191 -8.08 8.33 -18.39
C TYR A 191 -7.06 9.43 -18.67
N ARG A 192 -7.51 10.66 -18.91
CA ARG A 192 -6.67 11.83 -19.10
C ARG A 192 -5.81 12.09 -17.86
N ASN A 193 -6.45 12.13 -16.69
CA ASN A 193 -5.76 12.36 -15.43
C ASN A 193 -4.74 11.25 -15.14
N ALA A 194 -5.08 9.98 -15.43
CA ALA A 194 -4.16 8.86 -15.31
C ALA A 194 -2.96 9.02 -16.25
N ALA A 195 -3.20 9.28 -17.54
CA ALA A 195 -2.13 9.43 -18.54
C ALA A 195 -1.19 10.60 -18.22
N ASP A 196 -1.73 11.72 -17.73
CA ASP A 196 -0.94 12.87 -17.34
C ASP A 196 -0.01 12.60 -16.15
N LEU A 197 -0.36 11.69 -15.23
CA LEU A 197 0.57 11.28 -14.16
C LEU A 197 1.83 10.63 -14.73
N TYR A 198 1.70 9.78 -15.76
CA TYR A 198 2.84 9.20 -16.44
C TYR A 198 3.59 10.26 -17.24
N LEU A 199 2.89 11.05 -18.05
CA LEU A 199 3.49 12.03 -18.98
C LEU A 199 4.22 13.18 -18.27
N LYS A 200 3.88 13.47 -17.01
CA LYS A 200 4.61 14.44 -16.17
C LYS A 200 5.96 13.91 -15.69
N GLN A 201 6.19 12.60 -15.75
CA GLN A 201 7.42 11.97 -15.27
C GLN A 201 8.44 11.74 -16.40
N PRO A 202 9.75 11.79 -16.09
CA PRO A 202 10.78 11.42 -17.06
C PRO A 202 10.55 10.03 -17.63
N GLY A 203 10.62 9.90 -18.96
CA GLY A 203 10.43 8.61 -19.64
C GLY A 203 8.99 8.07 -19.64
N SER A 204 8.00 8.88 -19.25
CA SER A 204 6.60 8.47 -19.13
C SER A 204 6.38 7.26 -18.21
N ALA A 205 7.16 7.19 -17.13
CA ALA A 205 7.09 6.12 -16.14
C ALA A 205 6.69 6.67 -14.77
N TYR A 206 5.64 6.09 -14.18
CA TYR A 206 5.11 6.46 -12.87
C TYR A 206 5.26 5.27 -11.92
N TYR A 207 6.00 5.45 -10.83
CA TYR A 207 6.21 4.43 -9.78
C TYR A 207 6.54 3.02 -10.31
N GLY A 208 7.50 2.95 -11.23
CA GLY A 208 8.00 1.68 -11.76
C GLY A 208 7.18 1.11 -12.93
N VAL A 209 6.15 1.81 -13.38
CA VAL A 209 5.28 1.40 -14.50
C VAL A 209 5.35 2.43 -15.62
N SER A 210 5.62 1.99 -16.85
CA SER A 210 5.54 2.83 -18.05
C SER A 210 4.09 3.05 -18.46
N LEU A 211 3.80 4.18 -19.11
CA LEU A 211 2.46 4.50 -19.64
C LEU A 211 1.86 3.29 -20.41
N PRO A 212 0.74 2.71 -19.94
CA PRO A 212 0.13 1.57 -20.59
C PRO A 212 -0.38 1.91 -22.00
N SER A 213 -0.08 1.09 -23.01
CA SER A 213 -0.59 1.30 -24.37
C SER A 213 -2.12 1.29 -24.42
N GLN A 214 -2.76 0.41 -23.64
CA GLN A 214 -4.22 0.38 -23.54
C GLN A 214 -4.80 1.68 -22.96
N LEU A 215 -4.11 2.34 -22.01
CA LEU A 215 -4.57 3.62 -21.45
C LEU A 215 -4.48 4.73 -22.51
N ALA A 216 -3.43 4.74 -23.32
CA ALA A 216 -3.34 5.65 -24.46
C ALA A 216 -4.51 5.45 -25.43
N ASP A 217 -4.83 4.20 -25.77
CA ASP A 217 -5.94 3.89 -26.67
C ASP A 217 -7.29 4.32 -26.07
N ASP A 218 -7.50 4.10 -24.78
CA ASP A 218 -8.74 4.49 -24.08
C ASP A 218 -8.90 6.01 -23.99
N LEU A 219 -7.82 6.74 -23.72
CA LEU A 219 -7.82 8.21 -23.72
C LEU A 219 -8.18 8.76 -25.10
N LEU A 220 -7.51 8.31 -26.16
CA LEU A 220 -7.76 8.79 -27.52
C LEU A 220 -9.17 8.42 -28.00
N ARG A 221 -9.61 7.19 -27.72
CA ARG A 221 -10.96 6.71 -28.09
C ARG A 221 -12.06 7.51 -27.41
N THR A 222 -11.95 7.74 -26.10
CA THR A 222 -12.97 8.51 -25.36
C THR A 222 -12.96 9.98 -25.75
N ALA A 223 -11.80 10.58 -26.04
CA ALA A 223 -11.72 11.94 -26.61
C ALA A 223 -12.46 12.03 -27.95
N ALA A 224 -12.24 11.07 -28.84
CA ALA A 224 -12.90 11.02 -30.15
C ALA A 224 -14.42 10.80 -30.02
N GLN A 225 -14.87 9.92 -29.12
CA GLN A 225 -16.29 9.67 -28.86
C GLN A 225 -17.02 10.92 -28.35
N MET A 226 -16.35 11.75 -27.55
CA MET A 226 -16.90 13.00 -27.02
C MET A 226 -16.82 14.17 -28.00
N GLY A 227 -16.11 14.03 -29.14
CA GLY A 227 -15.85 15.12 -30.07
C GLY A 227 -14.82 16.14 -29.57
N PHE A 228 -14.02 15.79 -28.55
CA PHE A 228 -12.93 16.61 -28.00
C PHE A 228 -11.72 16.63 -28.94
N THR A 229 -11.89 17.32 -30.07
CA THR A 229 -10.94 17.27 -31.20
C THR A 229 -9.58 17.87 -30.85
N ASP A 230 -9.57 18.95 -30.07
CA ASP A 230 -8.34 19.63 -29.64
C ASP A 230 -7.55 18.74 -28.66
N GLU A 231 -8.23 18.14 -27.68
CA GLU A 231 -7.62 17.20 -26.74
C GLU A 231 -7.15 15.93 -27.44
N LEU A 232 -7.94 15.40 -28.38
CA LEU A 232 -7.54 14.25 -29.20
C LEU A 232 -6.21 14.56 -29.90
N HIS A 233 -6.13 15.66 -30.65
CA HIS A 233 -4.93 16.03 -31.39
C HIS A 233 -3.73 16.26 -30.47
N PHE A 234 -3.95 16.93 -29.33
CA PHE A 234 -2.92 17.15 -28.32
C PHE A 234 -2.33 15.83 -27.81
N TYR A 235 -3.17 14.87 -27.41
CA TYR A 235 -2.69 13.58 -26.90
C TYR A 235 -2.13 12.70 -28.01
N GLU A 236 -2.63 12.78 -29.25
CA GLU A 236 -2.02 12.05 -30.38
C GLU A 236 -0.56 12.45 -30.59
N GLN A 237 -0.27 13.75 -30.56
CA GLN A 237 1.09 14.27 -30.67
C GLN A 237 1.94 13.85 -29.45
N LYS A 238 1.41 14.03 -28.25
CA LYS A 238 2.14 13.76 -27.00
C LYS A 238 2.45 12.28 -26.79
N LEU A 239 1.59 11.39 -27.27
CA LEU A 239 1.74 9.93 -27.21
C LEU A 239 2.44 9.35 -28.45
N GLY A 240 2.64 10.16 -29.50
CA GLY A 240 3.18 9.68 -30.78
C GLY A 240 2.28 8.63 -31.45
N ARG A 241 0.95 8.75 -31.27
CA ARG A 241 -0.02 7.72 -31.66
C ARG A 241 -1.29 8.34 -32.22
N THR A 242 -1.71 7.91 -33.40
CA THR A 242 -2.95 8.37 -34.04
C THR A 242 -4.11 7.43 -33.68
N TYR A 243 -5.25 8.01 -33.32
CA TYR A 243 -6.48 7.26 -33.09
C TYR A 243 -6.96 6.60 -34.38
N LYS A 244 -7.34 5.33 -34.27
CA LYS A 244 -7.97 4.58 -35.36
C LYS A 244 -9.33 4.08 -34.86
N PRO A 245 -10.45 4.52 -35.47
CA PRO A 245 -11.75 3.99 -35.12
C PRO A 245 -11.78 2.48 -35.28
N VAL A 246 -12.15 1.78 -34.19
CA VAL A 246 -12.38 0.33 -34.21
C VAL A 246 -13.88 0.10 -34.04
N SER A 247 -14.44 -0.78 -34.88
CA SER A 247 -15.85 -1.16 -34.77
C SER A 247 -16.11 -1.85 -33.42
N ALA A 248 -17.18 -1.43 -32.74
CA ALA A 248 -17.63 -2.10 -31.54
C ALA A 248 -17.94 -3.57 -31.83
N THR A 249 -17.51 -4.46 -30.93
CA THR A 249 -17.76 -5.89 -31.06
C THR A 249 -19.13 -6.26 -30.51
N ALA A 250 -19.81 -7.19 -31.19
CA ALA A 250 -21.20 -7.55 -30.86
C ALA A 250 -21.38 -8.11 -29.43
N GLY A 251 -20.32 -8.71 -28.87
CA GLY A 251 -20.33 -9.26 -27.51
C GLY A 251 -19.88 -8.29 -26.42
N GLY A 252 -19.45 -7.07 -26.77
CA GLY A 252 -18.83 -6.15 -25.82
C GLY A 252 -17.36 -6.47 -25.58
N GLU A 253 -16.87 -6.16 -24.38
CA GLU A 253 -15.45 -6.30 -24.02
C GLU A 253 -15.26 -6.94 -22.64
N LEU A 254 -14.18 -7.68 -22.47
CA LEU A 254 -13.66 -8.12 -21.19
C LEU A 254 -12.43 -7.30 -20.82
N VAL A 255 -12.48 -6.63 -19.68
CA VAL A 255 -11.33 -6.07 -18.99
C VAL A 255 -10.80 -7.14 -18.05
N LEU A 256 -9.67 -7.74 -18.41
CA LEU A 256 -9.02 -8.77 -17.62
C LEU A 256 -7.86 -8.16 -16.83
N PHE A 257 -7.96 -8.15 -15.50
CA PHE A 257 -6.86 -7.86 -14.60
C PHE A 257 -6.08 -9.13 -14.28
N LEU A 258 -4.75 -9.07 -14.34
CA LEU A 258 -3.86 -10.17 -13.99
C LEU A 258 -3.04 -9.75 -12.77
N GLU A 259 -3.30 -10.39 -11.64
CA GLU A 259 -2.69 -10.11 -10.35
C GLU A 259 -1.59 -11.13 -10.04
N TYR A 260 -0.34 -10.66 -9.98
CA TYR A 260 0.81 -11.56 -9.92
C TYR A 260 1.69 -11.37 -8.68
N GLY A 261 2.09 -12.48 -8.05
CA GLY A 261 2.98 -12.53 -6.90
C GLY A 261 2.37 -11.97 -5.62
N LEU A 262 3.14 -11.92 -4.53
CA LEU A 262 2.73 -11.28 -3.27
C LEU A 262 3.50 -9.98 -3.05
N ALA A 263 2.82 -8.98 -2.50
CA ALA A 263 3.39 -7.71 -2.09
C ALA A 263 4.61 -7.90 -1.16
N PRO A 264 5.55 -6.94 -1.15
CA PRO A 264 6.71 -7.01 -0.28
C PRO A 264 6.25 -7.01 1.18
N TYR A 265 7.05 -7.56 2.08
CA TYR A 265 6.77 -7.47 3.51
C TYR A 265 7.76 -6.54 4.19
N LYS A 266 7.36 -5.92 5.29
CA LYS A 266 8.29 -5.13 6.09
C LYS A 266 9.05 -5.98 7.10
N LYS A 267 10.35 -5.74 7.21
CA LYS A 267 11.19 -6.14 8.34
C LYS A 267 11.60 -4.91 9.14
N GLN A 268 12.23 -5.15 10.29
CA GLN A 268 12.87 -4.11 11.08
C GLN A 268 14.37 -4.09 10.79
N ASP A 269 14.91 -2.89 10.58
CA ASP A 269 16.34 -2.61 10.60
C ASP A 269 16.65 -1.61 11.72
N ASP A 270 17.73 -1.87 12.46
CA ASP A 270 18.15 -1.01 13.56
C ASP A 270 19.28 -0.07 13.11
N TYR A 271 19.04 1.23 13.29
CA TYR A 271 20.01 2.28 13.00
C TYR A 271 20.52 2.89 14.30
N TYR A 272 21.82 3.19 14.34
CA TYR A 272 22.47 3.74 15.52
C TYR A 272 22.90 5.18 15.24
N PHE A 273 22.43 6.09 16.08
CA PHE A 273 22.71 7.52 16.01
C PHE A 273 23.39 8.00 17.29
N THR A 274 24.18 9.05 17.18
CA THR A 274 24.73 9.80 18.32
C THR A 274 24.22 11.23 18.25
N LEU A 275 24.00 11.81 19.43
CA LEU A 275 23.79 13.24 19.56
C LEU A 275 25.16 13.92 19.51
N ILE A 276 25.28 15.02 18.78
CA ILE A 276 26.46 15.88 18.74
C ILE A 276 26.03 17.34 18.87
N LYS A 277 26.94 18.21 19.32
CA LYS A 277 26.75 19.66 19.40
C LYS A 277 27.90 20.36 18.69
N ASN A 278 27.59 21.34 17.85
CA ASN A 278 28.55 22.27 17.25
C ASN A 278 28.05 23.72 17.42
N ASP A 279 28.71 24.67 16.76
CA ASP A 279 28.38 26.11 16.85
C ASP A 279 26.98 26.47 16.33
N VAL A 280 26.40 25.64 15.46
CA VAL A 280 25.08 25.84 14.85
C VAL A 280 23.96 25.21 15.67
N GLY A 281 24.27 24.24 16.55
CA GLY A 281 23.28 23.61 17.43
C GLY A 281 23.53 22.12 17.67
N PHE A 282 22.45 21.41 17.98
CA PHE A 282 22.48 19.96 18.22
C PHE A 282 22.05 19.19 16.96
N PHE A 283 22.71 18.05 16.73
CA PHE A 283 22.43 17.20 15.58
C PHE A 283 22.48 15.74 15.99
N PHE A 284 21.63 14.94 15.37
CA PHE A 284 21.83 13.49 15.32
C PHE A 284 22.66 13.13 14.11
N THR A 285 23.63 12.23 14.29
CA THR A 285 24.39 11.66 13.17
C THR A 285 24.55 10.16 13.33
N ASN A 286 24.53 9.41 12.23
CA ASN A 286 24.76 7.97 12.26
C ASN A 286 26.27 7.65 12.21
N ASN A 287 26.62 6.37 12.42
CA ASN A 287 28.02 5.94 12.57
C ASN A 287 28.96 6.36 11.43
N ASN A 288 28.48 6.43 10.19
CA ASN A 288 29.26 6.85 9.01
C ASN A 288 29.05 8.33 8.62
N ARG A 289 28.32 9.11 9.41
CA ARG A 289 27.95 10.52 9.17
C ARG A 289 27.21 10.78 7.86
N ALA A 290 26.63 9.75 7.24
CA ALA A 290 25.86 9.89 6.01
C ALA A 290 24.51 10.58 6.23
N ILE A 291 23.93 10.45 7.43
CA ILE A 291 22.67 11.07 7.80
C ILE A 291 22.94 12.04 8.94
N THR A 292 22.55 13.30 8.74
CA THR A 292 22.61 14.35 9.78
C THR A 292 21.24 15.01 9.90
N VAL A 293 20.66 14.96 11.10
CA VAL A 293 19.34 15.53 11.39
C VAL A 293 19.50 16.65 12.42
N PRO A 294 19.21 17.91 12.06
CA PRO A 294 19.24 19.02 13.02
C PRO A 294 18.13 18.86 14.06
N LEU A 295 18.41 19.26 15.29
CA LEU A 295 17.44 19.33 16.37
C LEU A 295 17.11 20.78 16.69
N ASP A 296 15.82 21.04 16.76
CA ASP A 296 15.29 22.30 17.26
C ASP A 296 14.63 22.07 18.62
N PHE A 297 15.14 22.76 19.65
CA PHE A 297 14.60 22.75 21.01
C PHE A 297 13.61 23.89 21.26
N SER A 298 13.22 24.65 20.22
CA SER A 298 12.30 25.79 20.31
C SER A 298 10.94 25.45 20.92
N VAL A 299 10.57 24.18 21.05
CA VAL A 299 9.29 23.73 21.61
C VAL A 299 9.48 22.83 22.83
N GLY A 300 9.22 23.38 24.03
CA GLY A 300 8.83 22.60 25.22
C GLY A 300 9.91 21.77 25.93
N VAL A 301 11.18 21.84 25.53
CA VAL A 301 12.29 21.14 26.19
C VAL A 301 13.36 22.16 26.56
N ASP A 302 13.61 22.32 27.87
CA ASP A 302 14.72 23.13 28.36
C ASP A 302 16.06 22.41 28.09
N ALA A 303 16.74 22.84 27.02
CA ALA A 303 18.02 22.29 26.61
C ALA A 303 19.22 23.00 27.24
N SER A 304 19.02 23.98 28.12
CA SER A 304 20.10 24.79 28.71
C SER A 304 21.11 23.95 29.50
N ASN A 305 20.64 22.90 30.18
CA ASN A 305 21.44 21.96 30.98
C ASN A 305 21.67 20.60 30.30
N LEU A 306 21.34 20.49 29.01
CA LEU A 306 21.48 19.23 28.26
C LEU A 306 22.95 19.04 27.83
N SER A 307 23.67 18.10 28.45
CA SER A 307 24.99 17.70 27.96
C SER A 307 24.86 16.55 26.97
N VAL A 308 25.55 16.64 25.84
CA VAL A 308 25.64 15.54 24.88
C VAL A 308 26.25 14.29 25.52
N SER A 309 27.19 14.47 26.47
CA SER A 309 27.84 13.37 27.18
C SER A 309 26.89 12.55 28.04
N ASP A 310 25.72 13.10 28.37
CA ASP A 310 24.69 12.39 29.13
C ASP A 310 24.01 11.29 28.31
N PHE A 311 24.11 11.39 26.98
CA PHE A 311 23.37 10.54 26.05
C PHE A 311 24.36 9.73 25.22
N ASN A 312 24.35 8.42 25.46
CA ASN A 312 25.04 7.46 24.61
C ASN A 312 24.35 7.33 23.23
N VAL A 313 24.58 6.20 22.57
CA VAL A 313 23.94 5.83 21.32
C VAL A 313 22.41 5.75 21.44
N PHE A 314 21.73 6.19 20.39
CA PHE A 314 20.31 6.09 20.12
C PHE A 314 20.09 4.96 19.12
N ARG A 315 19.44 3.88 19.56
CA ARG A 315 18.98 2.81 18.67
C ARG A 315 17.60 3.19 18.14
N LEU A 316 17.51 3.44 16.84
CA LEU A 316 16.28 3.72 16.14
C LEU A 316 15.88 2.49 15.31
N ALA A 317 14.73 1.90 15.63
CA ALA A 317 14.17 0.80 14.85
C ALA A 317 13.31 1.35 13.70
N MET A 318 13.70 1.09 12.46
CA MET A 318 13.02 1.56 11.25
C MET A 318 12.50 0.39 10.42
N PRO A 319 11.35 0.53 9.74
CA PRO A 319 10.90 -0.49 8.81
C PRO A 319 11.70 -0.42 7.50
N SER A 320 11.85 -1.57 6.84
CA SER A 320 12.30 -1.65 5.45
C SER A 320 11.54 -2.75 4.72
N TYR A 321 11.30 -2.58 3.42
CA TYR A 321 10.62 -3.58 2.61
C TYR A 321 11.59 -4.63 2.09
N VAL A 322 11.18 -5.89 2.19
CA VAL A 322 11.80 -7.04 1.52
C VAL A 322 10.92 -7.42 0.34
N VAL A 323 11.43 -7.18 -0.86
CA VAL A 323 10.79 -7.60 -2.11
C VAL A 323 10.90 -9.12 -2.23
N ARG A 324 9.76 -9.77 -2.46
CA ARG A 324 9.69 -11.22 -2.64
C ARG A 324 10.14 -11.55 -4.08
N PRO A 325 11.08 -12.49 -4.28
CA PRO A 325 11.43 -12.94 -5.62
C PRO A 325 10.20 -13.52 -6.33
N ILE A 326 9.94 -13.04 -7.54
CA ILE A 326 8.89 -13.56 -8.43
C ILE A 326 9.51 -13.86 -9.78
N ALA A 327 9.15 -14.98 -10.40
CA ALA A 327 9.61 -15.28 -11.76
C ALA A 327 9.09 -14.20 -12.73
N PRO A 328 9.81 -13.83 -13.79
CA PRO A 328 9.27 -12.92 -14.80
C PRO A 328 7.98 -13.51 -15.39
N ALA A 329 6.85 -12.80 -15.20
CA ALA A 329 5.60 -13.18 -15.84
C ALA A 329 5.51 -12.49 -17.20
N ASN A 330 5.63 -13.27 -18.26
CA ASN A 330 5.28 -12.85 -19.62
C ASN A 330 3.82 -13.24 -19.85
N PHE A 331 2.89 -12.45 -19.32
CA PHE A 331 1.48 -12.72 -19.55
C PHE A 331 1.14 -12.53 -21.02
N SER A 332 0.49 -13.53 -21.60
CA SER A 332 -0.18 -13.43 -22.89
C SER A 332 -1.59 -13.98 -22.76
N VAL A 333 -2.50 -13.41 -23.53
CA VAL A 333 -3.91 -13.82 -23.54
C VAL A 333 -4.29 -14.13 -24.97
N SER A 334 -5.10 -15.16 -25.16
CA SER A 334 -5.73 -15.47 -26.43
C SER A 334 -7.22 -15.70 -26.25
N VAL A 335 -8.01 -15.36 -27.28
CA VAL A 335 -9.46 -15.53 -27.29
C VAL A 335 -9.87 -16.30 -28.53
N ASN A 336 -10.56 -17.42 -28.31
CA ASN A 336 -10.97 -18.34 -29.36
C ASN A 336 -9.79 -18.73 -30.29
N GLY A 337 -8.59 -18.86 -29.72
CA GLY A 337 -7.35 -19.19 -30.45
C GLY A 337 -6.59 -17.99 -31.03
N ASN A 338 -7.16 -16.79 -31.04
CA ASN A 338 -6.51 -15.57 -31.55
C ASN A 338 -5.78 -14.83 -30.44
N ILE A 339 -4.57 -14.33 -30.70
CA ILE A 339 -3.79 -13.56 -29.74
C ILE A 339 -4.52 -12.24 -29.42
N ALA A 340 -4.70 -11.94 -28.14
CA ALA A 340 -5.28 -10.69 -27.66
C ALA A 340 -4.25 -9.54 -27.70
N PRO A 341 -4.68 -8.28 -27.53
CA PRO A 341 -3.76 -7.16 -27.39
C PRO A 341 -2.71 -7.36 -26.28
N ALA A 342 -1.64 -6.58 -26.35
CA ALA A 342 -0.54 -6.68 -25.39
C ALA A 342 -1.03 -6.41 -23.95
N VAL A 343 -0.65 -7.28 -23.03
CA VAL A 343 -0.89 -7.11 -21.60
C VAL A 343 0.05 -6.04 -21.05
N ASN A 344 -0.50 -5.01 -20.39
CA ASN A 344 0.29 -3.92 -19.84
C ASN A 344 0.30 -3.98 -18.30
N ALA A 345 1.46 -3.74 -17.69
CA ALA A 345 1.53 -3.47 -16.26
C ALA A 345 0.82 -2.14 -15.97
N VAL A 346 0.05 -2.08 -14.89
CA VAL A 346 -0.64 -0.87 -14.42
C VAL A 346 -0.30 -0.50 -12.99
N GLN A 347 0.18 -1.46 -12.19
CA GLN A 347 0.68 -1.19 -10.85
C GLN A 347 1.87 -2.11 -10.53
N ASP A 348 2.92 -1.53 -9.95
CA ASP A 348 4.05 -2.26 -9.36
C ASP A 348 4.08 -1.98 -7.85
N ILE A 349 3.48 -2.88 -7.07
CA ILE A 349 3.37 -2.74 -5.62
C ILE A 349 4.76 -2.84 -4.97
N ASN A 350 5.68 -3.63 -5.53
CA ASN A 350 7.07 -3.69 -5.04
C ASN A 350 7.74 -2.31 -5.13
N PHE A 351 7.57 -1.63 -6.27
CA PHE A 351 8.14 -0.31 -6.48
C PHE A 351 7.45 0.75 -5.63
N VAL A 352 6.11 0.86 -5.68
CA VAL A 352 5.39 1.91 -4.94
C VAL A 352 5.62 1.80 -3.43
N ALA A 353 5.65 0.59 -2.87
CA ALA A 353 5.87 0.38 -1.45
C ALA A 353 7.29 0.82 -1.02
N THR A 354 8.32 0.40 -1.75
CA THR A 354 9.71 0.77 -1.43
C THR A 354 9.95 2.27 -1.63
N HIS A 355 9.41 2.86 -2.70
CA HIS A 355 9.61 4.27 -3.03
C HIS A 355 8.88 5.19 -2.03
N THR A 356 7.61 4.94 -1.73
CA THR A 356 6.84 5.75 -0.77
C THR A 356 7.41 5.68 0.65
N LEU A 357 7.98 4.55 1.07
CA LEU A 357 8.72 4.46 2.33
C LEU A 357 9.99 5.33 2.30
N SER A 358 10.76 5.28 1.21
CA SER A 358 11.96 6.10 1.04
C SER A 358 11.65 7.60 1.09
N GLU A 359 10.55 8.03 0.48
CA GLU A 359 10.09 9.41 0.45
C GLU A 359 9.76 9.97 1.84
N ARG A 360 9.33 9.13 2.79
CA ARG A 360 9.00 9.55 4.16
C ARG A 360 10.08 9.19 5.19
N ALA A 361 11.12 8.47 4.79
CA ALA A 361 12.16 7.97 5.68
C ALA A 361 12.80 9.08 6.54
N LEU A 362 13.19 10.21 5.95
CA LEU A 362 13.80 11.32 6.70
C LEU A 362 12.85 11.89 7.76
N LYS A 363 11.55 12.04 7.42
CA LYS A 363 10.53 12.52 8.38
C LYS A 363 10.38 11.52 9.54
N GLU A 364 10.30 10.23 9.24
CA GLU A 364 10.19 9.19 10.26
C GLU A 364 11.44 9.08 11.15
N ILE A 365 12.64 9.23 10.56
CA ILE A 365 13.90 9.29 11.30
C ILE A 365 13.89 10.48 12.26
N SER A 366 13.55 11.69 11.79
CA SER A 366 13.49 12.88 12.64
C SER A 366 12.52 12.71 13.80
N LEU A 367 11.28 12.26 13.53
CA LEU A 367 10.28 12.02 14.57
C LEU A 367 10.72 10.93 15.56
N GLY A 368 11.31 9.85 15.05
CA GLY A 368 11.81 8.75 15.85
C GLY A 368 12.94 9.16 16.79
N LEU A 369 13.90 9.95 16.29
CA LEU A 369 15.02 10.44 17.09
C LEU A 369 14.59 11.47 18.13
N SER A 370 13.69 12.40 17.79
CA SER A 370 13.10 13.34 18.77
C SER A 370 12.39 12.59 19.89
N ARG A 371 11.60 11.55 19.56
CA ARG A 371 10.96 10.68 20.55
C ARG A 371 11.96 9.99 21.47
N LEU A 372 13.03 9.44 20.90
CA LEU A 372 14.07 8.76 21.66
C LEU A 372 14.83 9.73 22.59
N LEU A 373 15.03 10.98 22.17
CA LEU A 373 15.60 12.03 23.01
C LEU A 373 14.76 12.30 24.25
N VAL A 374 13.46 12.51 24.06
CA VAL A 374 12.52 12.73 25.18
C VAL A 374 12.55 11.54 26.16
N LYS A 375 12.55 10.30 25.64
CA LYS A 375 12.67 9.09 26.47
C LYS A 375 13.98 9.06 27.27
N LYS A 376 15.11 9.39 26.65
CA LYS A 376 16.40 9.41 27.34
C LYS A 376 16.51 10.53 28.38
N ILE A 377 15.91 11.69 28.13
CA ILE A 377 15.84 12.77 29.13
C ILE A 377 15.05 12.30 30.36
N ALA A 378 13.92 11.64 30.15
CA ALA A 378 13.13 11.06 31.25
C ALA A 378 13.89 9.95 32.00
N GLU A 379 14.63 9.08 31.28
CA GLU A 379 15.52 8.08 31.88
C GLU A 379 16.58 8.75 32.77
N LYS A 380 17.26 9.80 32.28
CA LYS A 380 18.28 10.53 33.05
C LYS A 380 17.68 11.13 34.31
N GLN A 381 16.59 11.90 34.19
CA GLN A 381 15.94 12.53 35.35
C GLN A 381 15.51 11.50 36.40
N LEU A 382 15.11 10.29 35.96
CA LEU A 382 14.76 9.22 36.89
C LEU A 382 16.01 8.57 37.51
N LYS A 383 17.11 8.38 36.77
CA LYS A 383 18.38 7.88 37.32
C LYS A 383 18.95 8.81 38.39
N ASP A 384 18.89 10.12 38.16
CA ASP A 384 19.34 11.14 39.12
C ASP A 384 18.58 11.07 40.45
N LYS A 385 17.31 10.63 40.43
CA LYS A 385 16.47 10.43 41.63
C LYS A 385 16.54 9.01 42.21
N ASN A 386 16.58 8.00 41.35
CA ASN A 386 16.58 6.58 41.70
C ASN A 386 17.19 5.76 40.55
N GLN A 387 18.47 5.41 40.72
CA GLN A 387 19.24 4.63 39.76
C GLN A 387 18.52 3.35 39.29
N THR A 388 17.97 2.57 40.22
CA THR A 388 17.30 1.29 39.89
C THR A 388 16.05 1.51 39.04
N ALA A 389 15.23 2.51 39.37
CA ALA A 389 14.04 2.82 38.59
C ALA A 389 14.41 3.31 37.18
N GLY A 390 15.47 4.12 37.07
CA GLY A 390 16.00 4.60 35.80
C GLY A 390 16.57 3.47 34.92
N ASP A 391 17.30 2.52 35.50
CA ASP A 391 17.83 1.36 34.76
C ASP A 391 16.71 0.43 34.28
N VAL A 392 15.66 0.24 35.08
CA VAL A 392 14.46 -0.51 34.67
C VAL A 392 13.75 0.19 33.50
N LEU A 393 13.58 1.52 33.57
CA LEU A 393 12.96 2.28 32.48
C LEU A 393 13.77 2.19 31.19
N GLN A 394 15.10 2.28 31.27
CA GLN A 394 15.98 2.09 30.11
C GLN A 394 15.80 0.71 29.48
N ALA A 395 15.78 -0.35 30.29
CA ALA A 395 15.57 -1.72 29.80
C ALA A 395 14.21 -1.87 29.11
N VAL A 396 13.15 -1.31 29.69
CA VAL A 396 11.82 -1.30 29.08
C VAL A 396 11.82 -0.54 27.75
N ASN A 397 12.40 0.66 27.71
CA ASN A 397 12.47 1.48 26.51
C ASN A 397 13.21 0.79 25.36
N LEU A 398 14.29 0.05 25.65
CA LEU A 398 15.01 -0.75 24.65
C LEU A 398 14.15 -1.88 24.08
N LEU A 399 13.39 -2.58 24.92
CA LEU A 399 12.53 -3.70 24.51
C LEU A 399 11.29 -3.25 23.72
N VAL A 400 10.73 -2.11 24.10
CA VAL A 400 9.54 -1.53 23.44
C VAL A 400 9.93 -0.61 22.29
N GLU A 401 11.17 -0.55 21.83
CA GLU A 401 11.55 0.19 20.63
C GLU A 401 11.59 -0.77 19.42
N LYS A 402 10.55 -0.68 18.57
CA LYS A 402 10.35 -1.53 17.39
C LYS A 402 9.84 -0.72 16.20
N ALA A 403 10.16 -1.17 15.00
CA ALA A 403 9.61 -0.61 13.78
C ALA A 403 8.17 -1.07 13.57
N ASP A 404 7.38 -0.25 12.87
CA ASP A 404 6.10 -0.71 12.34
C ASP A 404 6.34 -1.63 11.13
N THR A 405 6.34 -2.94 11.40
CA THR A 405 6.52 -3.99 10.38
C THR A 405 5.20 -4.46 9.76
N ARG A 406 4.09 -3.78 10.05
CA ARG A 406 2.78 -4.11 9.49
C ARG A 406 2.65 -3.54 8.08
N ASN A 407 2.07 -4.35 7.20
CA ASN A 407 1.58 -3.98 5.88
C ASN A 407 0.61 -5.05 5.35
N TRP A 408 -0.19 -4.73 4.34
CA TRP A 408 -1.10 -5.67 3.68
C TRP A 408 -0.31 -6.54 2.68
N GLN A 409 0.11 -7.73 3.13
CA GLN A 409 1.08 -8.54 2.36
C GLN A 409 0.41 -9.53 1.40
N SER A 410 -0.90 -9.73 1.49
CA SER A 410 -1.66 -10.61 0.58
C SER A 410 -1.89 -10.00 -0.80
N LEU A 411 -1.74 -8.67 -0.92
CA LEU A 411 -1.85 -7.93 -2.17
C LEU A 411 -0.95 -8.52 -3.27
N PRO A 412 -1.29 -8.33 -4.56
CA PRO A 412 -0.38 -8.64 -5.64
C PRO A 412 0.94 -7.87 -5.54
N ALA A 413 2.02 -8.43 -6.06
CA ALA A 413 3.26 -7.70 -6.29
C ALA A 413 3.13 -6.77 -7.49
N LYS A 414 2.40 -7.21 -8.53
CA LYS A 414 2.13 -6.45 -9.75
C LYS A 414 0.71 -6.70 -10.23
N ILE A 415 0.09 -5.67 -10.79
CA ILE A 415 -1.20 -5.75 -11.48
C ILE A 415 -0.96 -5.39 -12.94
N TYR A 416 -1.48 -6.23 -13.83
CA TYR A 416 -1.54 -5.99 -15.25
C TYR A 416 -3.00 -5.93 -15.68
N TYR A 417 -3.26 -5.39 -16.86
CA TYR A 417 -4.56 -5.49 -17.49
C TYR A 417 -4.48 -5.59 -19.01
N VAL A 418 -5.56 -6.06 -19.61
CA VAL A 418 -5.80 -6.07 -21.05
C VAL A 418 -7.30 -5.92 -21.31
N ARG A 419 -7.67 -5.19 -22.37
CA ARG A 419 -9.04 -5.15 -22.88
C ARG A 419 -9.18 -6.11 -24.06
N ILE A 420 -10.21 -6.93 -24.01
CA ILE A 420 -10.41 -8.06 -24.89
C ILE A 420 -11.76 -7.90 -25.58
N PRO A 421 -11.80 -7.72 -26.91
CA PRO A 421 -13.06 -7.70 -27.64
C PRO A 421 -13.71 -9.10 -27.61
N LEU A 422 -15.00 -9.15 -27.26
CA LEU A 422 -15.80 -10.38 -27.19
C LEU A 422 -16.73 -10.51 -28.40
N GLN A 423 -16.89 -11.74 -28.88
CA GLN A 423 -17.97 -12.10 -29.80
C GLN A 423 -19.27 -12.32 -29.01
N ALA A 424 -20.43 -12.19 -29.66
CA ALA A 424 -21.69 -12.54 -29.03
C ALA A 424 -21.74 -14.04 -28.71
N GLY A 425 -22.17 -14.40 -27.50
CA GLY A 425 -22.18 -15.78 -27.02
C GLY A 425 -20.87 -16.20 -26.33
N GLU A 426 -20.51 -17.48 -26.41
CA GLU A 426 -19.38 -18.03 -25.66
C GLU A 426 -18.02 -17.61 -26.24
N ASN A 427 -17.14 -17.10 -25.38
CA ASN A 427 -15.74 -16.80 -25.70
C ASN A 427 -14.83 -17.58 -24.75
N LYS A 428 -13.85 -18.30 -25.30
CA LYS A 428 -12.82 -19.01 -24.55
C LYS A 428 -11.57 -18.15 -24.49
N VAL A 429 -11.24 -17.66 -23.30
CA VAL A 429 -10.08 -16.80 -23.06
C VAL A 429 -9.02 -17.63 -22.34
N ALA A 430 -7.89 -17.87 -23.00
CA ALA A 430 -6.78 -18.61 -22.43
C ALA A 430 -5.71 -17.63 -21.91
N ILE A 431 -5.27 -17.84 -20.67
CA ILE A 431 -4.25 -17.03 -20.02
C ILE A 431 -2.97 -17.86 -19.94
N SER A 432 -1.86 -17.30 -20.41
CA SER A 432 -0.53 -17.88 -20.29
C SER A 432 0.37 -16.95 -19.49
N ALA A 433 1.26 -17.52 -18.67
CA ALA A 433 2.29 -16.79 -17.96
C ALA A 433 3.64 -17.44 -18.29
N GLY A 434 4.23 -17.02 -19.41
CA GLY A 434 5.33 -17.73 -20.07
C GLY A 434 4.84 -18.64 -21.22
N SER A 435 5.50 -19.77 -21.44
CA SER A 435 5.23 -20.68 -22.56
C SER A 435 4.09 -21.69 -22.31
N ALA A 436 3.58 -21.80 -21.08
CA ALA A 436 2.51 -22.72 -20.73
C ALA A 436 1.19 -21.98 -20.47
N VAL A 437 0.12 -22.45 -21.12
CA VAL A 437 -1.26 -22.05 -20.78
C VAL A 437 -1.48 -22.41 -19.32
N THR A 438 -1.83 -21.40 -18.53
CA THR A 438 -1.98 -21.55 -17.07
C THR A 438 -3.45 -21.72 -16.70
N ASP A 439 -4.36 -21.06 -17.43
CA ASP A 439 -5.81 -21.16 -17.16
C ASP A 439 -6.63 -20.87 -18.41
N THR A 440 -7.89 -21.31 -18.43
CA THR A 440 -8.87 -21.00 -19.47
C THR A 440 -10.20 -20.63 -18.84
N LEU A 441 -10.64 -19.40 -19.09
CA LEU A 441 -11.92 -18.87 -18.63
C LEU A 441 -12.93 -18.82 -19.79
N THR A 442 -14.19 -19.11 -19.48
CA THR A 442 -15.30 -19.05 -20.43
C THR A 442 -16.15 -17.83 -20.09
N VAL A 443 -16.28 -16.90 -21.02
CA VAL A 443 -17.01 -15.63 -20.82
C VAL A 443 -18.11 -15.49 -21.87
N GLN A 444 -19.30 -15.12 -21.41
CA GLN A 444 -20.44 -14.88 -22.28
C GLN A 444 -20.43 -13.42 -22.73
N GLY A 445 -20.23 -13.18 -24.03
CA GLY A 445 -20.34 -11.85 -24.62
C GLY A 445 -21.79 -11.44 -24.74
N ASN A 446 -22.23 -10.56 -23.84
CA ASN A 446 -23.61 -10.09 -23.68
C ASN A 446 -23.77 -8.57 -23.84
N LYS A 447 -22.79 -7.91 -24.51
CA LYS A 447 -22.64 -6.45 -24.67
C LYS A 447 -22.10 -5.74 -23.42
N GLY A 448 -21.57 -4.54 -23.62
CA GLY A 448 -20.97 -3.74 -22.53
C GLY A 448 -19.59 -4.20 -22.11
N ILE A 449 -19.07 -3.59 -21.04
CA ILE A 449 -17.76 -3.92 -20.46
C ILE A 449 -17.96 -4.88 -19.28
N GLN A 450 -17.24 -5.99 -19.30
CA GLN A 450 -17.16 -6.99 -18.23
C GLN A 450 -15.81 -6.94 -17.53
N PHE A 451 -15.78 -7.15 -16.23
CA PHE A 451 -14.53 -7.21 -15.46
C PHE A 451 -14.25 -8.64 -14.99
N TYR A 452 -12.97 -9.01 -14.98
CA TYR A 452 -12.51 -10.23 -14.33
C TYR A 452 -11.09 -9.99 -13.78
N ASN A 453 -10.80 -10.52 -12.59
CA ASN A 453 -9.46 -10.54 -12.04
C ASN A 453 -8.97 -11.98 -11.87
N TYR A 454 -7.83 -12.28 -12.50
CA TYR A 454 -7.15 -13.56 -12.42
C TYR A 454 -5.97 -13.44 -11.45
N ARG A 455 -5.90 -14.36 -10.48
CA ARG A 455 -4.88 -14.34 -9.43
C ARG A 455 -3.86 -15.46 -9.59
N LYS A 456 -2.58 -15.09 -9.75
CA LYS A 456 -1.44 -16.02 -9.73
C LYS A 456 -0.45 -15.64 -8.62
N MET A 457 -0.37 -16.43 -7.56
CA MET A 457 0.48 -16.12 -6.39
C MET A 457 1.93 -16.60 -6.52
N GLN A 458 2.21 -17.53 -7.45
CA GLN A 458 3.54 -18.10 -7.72
C GLN A 458 3.82 -18.20 -9.22
#